data_AF-A0A7C4H6A3-F1
#
_entry.id   AF-A0A7C4H6A3-F1
#
_cell.length_a   1.000
_cell.length_b   1.000
_cell.length_c   1.000
_cell.angle_alpha   90.00
_cell.angle_beta   90.00
_cell.angle_gamma   90.00
#
_symmetry.space_group_name_H-M   'P 1'
#
loop_
_entity.id
_entity.type
_entity.pdbx_description
1 polymer ?
#
loop_
_entity_poly.entity_id
_entity_poly.type
_entity_poly.pdbx_seq_one_letter_code
_entity_poly.pdbx_strand_id
1 'polypeptide(L)'
;MSIEFRRIPVDKCFVSEFNVRSKGMQEVGIDLLIASIKEKGIIEPVLAKPREDKYEIIVGSRRFEAAKRAGLTEIPAIINPNITDGDALILSLTENIQREDLTPSEKSAAVKKAVLFFGSYDEVAKVLGYSVGTVKSGLV
;
A
#
# COMPACT_ATOMS: atom_id res chain seq x y z
N MET A 1 -8.72 19.81 -2.23
CA MET A 1 -9.64 19.05 -3.12
C MET A 1 -10.25 17.89 -2.34
N SER A 2 -11.46 17.44 -2.69
CA SER A 2 -12.17 16.37 -1.99
C SER A 2 -11.64 14.98 -2.33
N ILE A 3 -11.86 14.01 -1.44
CA ILE A 3 -11.65 12.59 -1.70
C ILE A 3 -12.80 12.09 -2.57
N GLU A 4 -12.51 11.33 -3.62
CA GLU A 4 -13.53 10.79 -4.54
C GLU A 4 -13.21 9.37 -4.99
N PHE A 5 -14.25 8.60 -5.34
CA PHE A 5 -14.10 7.30 -6.00
C PHE A 5 -14.20 7.48 -7.52
N ARG A 6 -13.25 6.93 -8.28
CA ARG A 6 -13.25 6.97 -9.75
C ARG A 6 -12.57 5.74 -10.32
N ARG A 7 -12.93 5.34 -11.54
CA ARG A 7 -12.09 4.44 -12.34
C ARG A 7 -10.97 5.21 -13.03
N ILE A 8 -9.73 4.74 -12.90
CA ILE A 8 -8.56 5.39 -13.50
C ILE A 8 -7.88 4.48 -14.53
N PRO A 9 -7.35 5.04 -15.62
CA PRO A 9 -6.61 4.27 -16.63
C PRO A 9 -5.35 3.61 -16.05
N VAL A 10 -5.18 2.32 -16.31
CA VAL A 10 -4.05 1.52 -15.80
C VAL A 10 -2.70 2.02 -16.34
N ASP A 11 -2.67 2.49 -17.59
CA ASP A 11 -1.49 3.04 -18.26
C ASP A 11 -1.01 4.38 -17.67
N LYS A 12 -1.90 5.11 -17.00
CA LYS A 12 -1.60 6.34 -16.26
C LYS A 12 -1.21 6.11 -14.80
N CYS A 13 -1.24 4.87 -14.33
CA CYS A 13 -0.91 4.54 -12.95
C CYS A 13 0.54 4.10 -12.80
N PHE A 14 1.18 4.49 -11.70
CA PHE A 14 2.49 4.01 -11.29
C PHE A 14 2.54 3.78 -9.79
N VAL A 15 3.37 2.83 -9.35
CA VAL A 15 3.53 2.54 -7.92
C VAL A 15 4.35 3.64 -7.26
N SER A 16 3.89 4.11 -6.10
CA SER A 16 4.61 5.10 -5.29
C SER A 16 6.03 4.64 -4.98
N GLU A 17 6.98 5.58 -5.00
CA GLU A 17 8.36 5.36 -4.53
C GLU A 17 8.42 5.06 -3.03
N PHE A 18 7.38 5.45 -2.28
CA PHE A 18 7.23 5.18 -0.85
C PHE A 18 6.67 3.78 -0.55
N ASN A 19 6.45 2.94 -1.56
CA ASN A 19 6.01 1.57 -1.36
C ASN A 19 7.12 0.74 -0.68
N VAL A 20 6.85 0.29 0.54
CA VAL A 20 7.83 -0.46 1.36
C VAL A 20 7.84 -1.97 1.10
N ARG A 21 6.89 -2.48 0.31
CA ARG A 21 6.77 -3.92 0.00
C ARG A 21 7.88 -4.35 -0.96
N SER A 22 8.68 -5.33 -0.56
CA SER A 22 9.77 -5.86 -1.40
C SER A 22 9.25 -6.54 -2.68
N LYS A 23 10.04 -6.49 -3.76
CA LYS A 23 9.67 -7.10 -5.06
C LYS A 23 9.38 -8.59 -4.94
N GLY A 24 10.19 -9.36 -4.19
CA GLY A 24 9.97 -10.79 -4.01
C GLY A 24 8.61 -11.11 -3.39
N MET A 25 8.13 -10.28 -2.46
CA MET A 25 6.81 -10.45 -1.83
C MET A 25 5.63 -10.00 -2.72
N GLN A 26 5.90 -9.25 -3.79
CA GLN A 26 4.87 -8.89 -4.76
C GLN A 26 4.48 -10.09 -5.63
N GLU A 27 5.43 -10.99 -5.91
CA GLU A 27 5.20 -12.18 -6.75
C GLU A 27 4.48 -13.32 -6.03
N VAL A 28 4.64 -13.44 -4.71
CA VAL A 28 4.06 -14.57 -3.93
C VAL A 28 2.53 -14.59 -4.06
N GLY A 29 1.99 -15.58 -4.77
CA GLY A 29 0.53 -15.75 -4.95
C GLY A 29 -0.11 -14.73 -5.91
N ILE A 30 0.68 -14.05 -6.74
CA ILE A 30 0.16 -13.07 -7.70
C ILE A 30 -0.73 -13.71 -8.76
N ASP A 31 -0.45 -14.95 -9.19
CA ASP A 31 -1.22 -15.66 -10.22
C ASP A 31 -2.66 -15.93 -9.81
N LEU A 32 -2.89 -16.30 -8.55
CA LEU A 32 -4.23 -16.46 -7.99
C LEU A 32 -4.98 -15.12 -7.97
N LEU A 33 -4.30 -14.03 -7.64
CA LEU A 33 -4.89 -12.70 -7.66
C LEU A 33 -5.23 -12.26 -9.08
N ILE A 34 -4.37 -12.54 -10.06
CA ILE A 34 -4.63 -12.29 -11.48
C ILE A 34 -5.86 -13.06 -11.94
N ALA A 35 -5.96 -14.36 -11.63
CA ALA A 35 -7.11 -15.18 -11.97
C ALA A 35 -8.40 -14.64 -11.35
N SER A 36 -8.37 -14.29 -10.07
CA SER A 36 -9.52 -13.67 -9.38
C SER A 36 -9.91 -12.34 -10.00
N ILE A 37 -8.96 -11.48 -10.37
CA ILE A 37 -9.25 -10.18 -10.99
C ILE A 37 -9.81 -10.35 -12.40
N LYS A 38 -9.37 -11.35 -13.17
CA LYS A 38 -9.97 -11.66 -14.47
C LYS A 38 -11.42 -12.09 -14.36
N GLU A 39 -11.75 -12.88 -13.34
CA GLU A 39 -13.11 -13.40 -13.13
C GLU A 39 -14.05 -12.36 -12.51
N LYS A 40 -13.59 -11.64 -11.47
CA LYS A 40 -14.44 -10.82 -10.59
C LYS A 40 -14.17 -9.33 -10.68
N GLY A 41 -13.11 -8.93 -11.39
CA GLY A 41 -12.59 -7.57 -11.34
C GLY A 41 -11.90 -7.26 -10.01
N ILE A 42 -11.61 -5.97 -9.81
CA ILE A 42 -11.14 -5.46 -8.52
C ILE A 42 -12.36 -5.11 -7.66
N ILE A 43 -12.51 -5.79 -6.53
CA ILE A 43 -13.58 -5.52 -5.55
C ILE A 43 -13.17 -4.36 -4.65
N GLU A 44 -11.97 -4.41 -4.07
CA GLU A 44 -11.47 -3.34 -3.22
C GLU A 44 -10.68 -2.32 -4.04
N PRO A 45 -11.07 -1.04 -4.06
CA PRO A 45 -10.37 -0.01 -4.82
C PRO A 45 -8.95 0.24 -4.30
N VAL A 46 -8.05 0.62 -5.21
CA VAL A 46 -6.72 1.10 -4.83
C VAL A 46 -6.79 2.52 -4.26
N LEU A 47 -5.85 2.90 -3.41
CA LEU A 47 -5.71 4.30 -2.99
C LEU A 47 -4.67 4.98 -3.88
N ALA A 48 -5.05 6.07 -4.53
CA ALA A 48 -4.16 6.79 -5.42
C ALA A 48 -4.14 8.30 -5.14
N LYS A 49 -3.00 8.91 -5.40
CA LYS A 49 -2.81 10.35 -5.40
C LYS A 49 -2.64 10.83 -6.85
N PRO A 50 -3.38 11.87 -7.29
CA PRO A 50 -3.15 12.47 -8.60
C PRO A 50 -1.78 13.14 -8.66
N ARG A 51 -1.06 12.94 -9.77
CA ARG A 51 0.26 13.53 -10.06
C ARG A 51 0.26 13.99 -11.51
N GLU A 52 0.11 15.28 -11.73
CA GLU A 52 -0.05 15.85 -13.09
C GLU A 52 -1.13 15.07 -13.86
N ASP A 53 -0.78 14.48 -15.01
CA ASP A 53 -1.68 13.67 -15.86
C ASP A 53 -1.72 12.18 -15.49
N LYS A 54 -1.16 11.80 -14.33
CA LYS A 54 -0.99 10.41 -13.86
C LYS A 54 -1.55 10.18 -12.46
N TYR A 55 -1.50 8.93 -12.03
CA TYR A 55 -1.92 8.49 -10.70
C TYR A 55 -0.79 7.70 -10.01
N GLU A 56 -0.41 8.17 -8.84
CA GLU A 56 0.51 7.48 -7.94
C GLU A 56 -0.29 6.52 -7.04
N ILE A 57 -0.04 5.23 -7.16
CA ILE A 57 -0.67 4.19 -6.33
C ILE A 57 0.03 4.15 -4.98
N ILE A 58 -0.69 4.55 -3.94
CA ILE A 58 -0.22 4.62 -2.55
C ILE A 58 -0.46 3.29 -1.83
N VAL A 59 -1.67 2.71 -2.00
CA VAL A 59 -2.06 1.44 -1.39
C VAL A 59 -2.69 0.53 -2.44
N GLY A 60 -2.43 -0.78 -2.34
CA GLY A 60 -2.94 -1.78 -3.27
C GLY A 60 -2.02 -2.07 -4.45
N SER A 61 -0.70 -1.91 -4.28
CA SER A 61 0.31 -2.15 -5.32
C SER A 61 0.19 -3.53 -5.97
N ARG A 62 -0.10 -4.59 -5.22
CA ARG A 62 -0.35 -5.93 -5.77
C ARG A 62 -1.64 -6.04 -6.59
N ARG A 63 -2.70 -5.34 -6.18
CA ARG A 63 -3.96 -5.29 -6.94
C ARG A 63 -3.75 -4.58 -8.27
N PHE A 64 -3.00 -3.47 -8.24
CA PHE A 64 -2.60 -2.77 -9.45
C PHE A 64 -1.75 -3.65 -10.38
N GLU A 65 -0.71 -4.31 -9.85
CA GLU A 65 0.15 -5.18 -10.65
C GLU A 65 -0.62 -6.37 -11.25
N ALA A 66 -1.47 -7.02 -10.45
CA ALA A 66 -2.30 -8.12 -10.93
C ALA A 66 -3.33 -7.65 -11.98
N ALA A 67 -3.93 -6.47 -11.83
CA ALA A 67 -4.84 -5.90 -12.83
C ALA A 67 -4.14 -5.57 -14.15
N LYS A 68 -2.91 -5.04 -14.08
CA LYS A 68 -2.07 -4.82 -15.25
C LYS A 68 -1.78 -6.13 -15.98
N ARG A 69 -1.37 -7.18 -15.25
CA ARG A 69 -1.13 -8.52 -15.81
C ARG A 69 -2.40 -9.22 -16.29
N ALA A 70 -3.54 -8.88 -15.70
CA ALA A 70 -4.86 -9.37 -16.12
C ALA A 70 -5.38 -8.67 -17.39
N GLY A 71 -4.75 -7.57 -17.83
CA GLY A 71 -5.14 -6.84 -19.04
C GLY A 71 -6.28 -5.86 -18.86
N LEU A 72 -6.53 -5.39 -17.62
CA LEU A 72 -7.54 -4.36 -17.36
C LEU A 72 -7.07 -3.02 -17.93
N THR A 73 -7.99 -2.28 -18.55
CA THR A 73 -7.72 -0.91 -19.07
C THR A 73 -7.94 0.15 -18.01
N GLU A 74 -8.84 -0.10 -17.06
CA GLU A 74 -9.13 0.80 -15.94
C GLU A 74 -9.33 0.02 -14.63
N ILE A 75 -9.04 0.66 -13.51
CA ILE A 75 -9.19 0.10 -12.17
C ILE A 75 -9.97 1.06 -11.25
N PRO A 76 -10.78 0.54 -10.31
CA PRO A 76 -11.45 1.37 -9.31
C PRO A 76 -10.43 1.90 -8.32
N ALA A 77 -10.50 3.20 -8.04
CA ALA A 77 -9.58 3.89 -7.16
C ALA A 77 -10.29 4.93 -6.28
N ILE A 78 -9.81 5.07 -5.06
CA ILE A 78 -10.07 6.22 -4.19
C ILE A 78 -8.97 7.23 -4.47
N ILE A 79 -9.35 8.42 -4.95
CA ILE A 79 -8.44 9.51 -5.27
C ILE A 79 -8.39 10.45 -4.08
N ASN A 80 -7.22 10.58 -3.46
CA ASN A 80 -6.98 11.53 -2.38
C ASN A 80 -5.82 12.47 -2.73
N PRO A 81 -6.12 13.71 -3.15
CA PRO A 81 -5.10 14.70 -3.52
C PRO A 81 -4.33 15.28 -2.33
N ASN A 82 -4.81 15.10 -1.11
CA ASN A 82 -4.21 15.70 0.09
C ASN A 82 -3.18 14.78 0.77
N ILE A 83 -2.94 13.57 0.24
CA ILE A 83 -1.89 12.66 0.73
C ILE A 83 -0.54 13.35 0.54
N THR A 84 0.20 13.62 1.61
CA THR A 84 1.59 14.06 1.54
C THR A 84 2.52 12.88 1.26
N ASP A 85 3.78 13.16 0.93
CA ASP A 85 4.79 12.11 0.75
C ASP A 85 5.04 11.34 2.07
N GLY A 86 4.96 12.06 3.20
CA GLY A 86 4.92 11.46 4.53
C GLY A 86 3.74 10.51 4.69
N ASP A 87 2.52 10.98 4.41
CA ASP A 87 1.29 10.16 4.47
C ASP A 87 1.38 8.91 3.57
N ALA A 88 1.96 9.03 2.38
CA ALA A 88 2.11 7.91 1.46
C ALA A 88 2.97 6.80 2.08
N LEU A 89 4.09 7.17 2.70
CA LEU A 89 4.94 6.21 3.39
C LEU A 89 4.25 5.64 4.64
N ILE A 90 3.55 6.47 5.42
CA ILE A 90 2.74 6.03 6.56
C ILE A 90 1.79 4.92 6.11
N LEU A 91 0.97 5.22 5.11
CA LEU A 91 -0.07 4.33 4.60
C LEU A 91 0.53 3.03 4.05
N SER A 92 1.67 3.12 3.35
CA SER A 92 2.36 1.93 2.86
C SER A 92 2.94 1.08 4.00
N LEU A 93 3.52 1.70 5.03
CA LEU A 93 4.02 0.99 6.21
C LEU A 93 2.87 0.32 6.98
N THR A 94 1.77 1.03 7.20
CA THR A 94 0.61 0.51 7.91
C THR A 94 0.00 -0.69 7.18
N GLU A 95 -0.27 -0.59 5.87
CA GLU A 95 -0.77 -1.72 5.08
C GLU A 95 0.20 -2.90 5.12
N ASN A 96 1.50 -2.63 4.95
CA ASN A 96 2.48 -3.70 4.92
C ASN A 96 2.63 -4.39 6.29
N ILE A 97 2.58 -3.64 7.41
CA ILE A 97 2.71 -4.17 8.77
C ILE A 97 1.49 -5.00 9.19
N GLN A 98 0.28 -4.54 8.84
CA GLN A 98 -0.98 -5.21 9.20
C GLN A 98 -1.22 -6.52 8.45
N ARG A 99 -0.28 -6.94 7.60
CA ARG A 99 -0.33 -8.22 6.90
C ARG A 99 -0.24 -9.38 7.87
N GLU A 100 -1.22 -10.27 7.77
CA GLU A 100 -1.27 -11.50 8.55
C GLU A 100 -0.16 -12.50 8.18
N ASP A 101 0.36 -12.42 6.95
CA ASP A 101 1.37 -13.34 6.43
C ASP A 101 2.82 -12.96 6.76
N LEU A 102 3.06 -11.85 7.48
CA LEU A 102 4.41 -11.46 7.89
C LEU A 102 4.91 -12.33 9.06
N THR A 103 6.14 -12.82 8.92
CA THR A 103 6.86 -13.43 10.03
C THR A 103 7.21 -12.38 11.11
N PRO A 104 7.38 -12.78 12.40
CA PRO A 104 7.77 -11.85 13.47
C PRO A 104 9.04 -11.05 13.17
N SER A 105 9.99 -11.65 12.46
CA SER A 105 11.21 -10.99 11.99
C SER A 105 10.93 -9.90 10.96
N GLU A 106 10.03 -10.15 10.01
CA GLU A 106 9.67 -9.16 8.99
C GLU A 106 8.84 -8.02 9.58
N LYS A 107 7.92 -8.30 10.51
CA LYS A 107 7.21 -7.27 11.28
C LYS A 107 8.19 -6.37 12.03
N SER A 108 9.14 -6.98 12.75
CA SER A 108 10.20 -6.23 13.45
C SER A 108 11.05 -5.38 12.50
N ALA A 109 11.38 -5.89 11.31
CA ALA A 109 12.13 -5.14 10.30
C ALA A 109 11.31 -3.96 9.73
N ALA A 110 10.01 -4.16 9.48
CA ALA A 110 9.11 -3.11 9.03
C ALA A 110 8.95 -2.00 10.08
N VAL A 111 8.78 -2.37 11.36
CA VAL A 111 8.76 -1.42 12.48
C VAL A 111 10.06 -0.63 12.56
N LYS A 112 11.22 -1.28 12.46
CA LYS A 112 12.52 -0.57 12.47
C LYS A 112 12.63 0.46 11.35
N LYS A 113 12.18 0.12 10.14
CA LYS A 113 12.12 1.09 9.02
C LYS A 113 11.20 2.26 9.33
N ALA A 114 10.04 2.00 9.93
CA ALA A 114 9.13 3.05 10.37
C ALA A 114 9.81 3.97 11.39
N VAL A 115 10.48 3.41 12.41
CA VAL A 115 11.19 4.21 13.44
C VAL A 115 12.31 5.07 12.82
N LEU A 116 13.04 4.57 11.83
CA LEU A 116 14.06 5.37 11.13
C LEU A 116 13.47 6.57 10.40
N PHE A 117 12.23 6.45 9.91
CA PHE A 117 11.55 7.53 9.21
C PHE A 117 10.88 8.53 10.17
N PHE A 118 10.14 8.03 11.17
CA PHE A 118 9.41 8.87 12.13
C PHE A 118 10.28 9.36 13.31
N GLY A 119 11.50 8.86 13.43
CA GLY A 119 12.47 9.24 14.44
C GLY A 119 12.31 8.55 15.80
N SER A 120 11.13 8.01 16.14
CA SER A 120 10.91 7.32 17.42
C SER A 120 9.86 6.22 17.37
N TYR A 121 9.90 5.31 18.35
CA TYR A 121 8.87 4.29 18.56
C TYR A 121 7.52 4.89 18.97
N ASP A 122 7.54 6.01 19.68
CA ASP A 122 6.36 6.72 20.15
C ASP A 122 5.56 7.31 18.96
N GLU A 123 6.25 7.92 18.00
CA GLU A 123 5.60 8.41 16.77
C GLU A 123 5.06 7.27 15.92
N VAL A 124 5.80 6.16 15.78
CA VAL A 124 5.30 4.96 15.09
C VAL A 124 4.05 4.40 15.76
N ALA A 125 4.04 4.31 17.09
CA ALA A 125 2.90 3.82 17.87
C ALA A 125 1.66 4.69 17.66
N LYS A 126 1.82 6.02 17.70
CA LYS A 126 0.76 7.00 17.45
C LYS A 126 0.20 6.87 16.03
N VAL A 127 1.07 6.71 15.05
CA VAL A 127 0.71 6.59 13.64
C VAL A 127 -0.01 5.28 13.34
N LEU A 128 0.48 4.16 13.88
CA LEU A 128 -0.10 2.83 13.67
C LEU A 128 -1.33 2.55 14.56
N GLY A 129 -1.59 3.39 15.57
CA GLY A 129 -2.68 3.18 16.52
C GLY A 129 -2.40 2.07 17.55
N TYR A 130 -1.13 1.79 17.84
CA TYR A 130 -0.71 0.76 18.79
C TYR A 130 -0.06 1.36 20.05
N SER A 131 0.12 0.54 21.09
CA SER A 131 0.93 0.92 22.23
C SER A 131 2.42 0.90 21.86
N VAL A 132 3.22 1.77 22.49
CA VAL A 132 4.69 1.79 22.32
C VAL A 132 5.30 0.42 22.64
N GLY A 133 4.76 -0.29 23.63
CA GLY A 133 5.19 -1.65 23.98
C GLY A 133 4.95 -2.66 22.86
N THR A 134 3.77 -2.62 22.22
CA THR A 134 3.40 -3.46 21.07
C THR A 134 4.34 -3.22 19.88
N VAL A 135 4.63 -1.95 19.60
CA VAL A 135 5.55 -1.58 18.52
C VAL A 135 6.98 -2.06 18.83
N LYS A 136 7.47 -1.85 20.06
CA LYS A 136 8.80 -2.30 20.48
C LYS A 136 8.98 -3.81 20.44
N SER A 137 7.93 -4.58 20.74
CA SER A 137 7.97 -6.05 20.67
C SER A 137 7.79 -6.61 19.26
N GLY A 138 7.47 -5.77 18.27
CA GLY A 138 7.21 -6.20 16.89
C GLY A 138 5.90 -6.97 16.73
N LEU A 139 4.99 -6.88 17.70
CA LEU A 139 3.68 -7.55 17.72
C LEU A 139 2.56 -6.71 17.11
N VAL A 140 2.93 -5.89 16.13
CA VAL A 140 2.03 -5.01 15.36
C VAL A 140 1.14 -5.78 14.40
#